data_AF-A0A5B8CC60-F1
#
_entry.id   AF-A0A5B8CC60-F1
#
_cell.length_a   1.000
_cell.length_b   1.000
_cell.length_c   1.000
_cell.angle_alpha   90.00
_cell.angle_beta   90.00
_cell.angle_gamma   90.00
#
_symmetry.space_group_name_H-M   'P 1'
#
loop_
_entity.id
_entity.type
_entity.pdbx_description
1 polymer ?
#
loop_
_entity_poly.entity_id
_entity_poly.type
_entity_poly.pdbx_seq_one_letter_code
_entity_poly.pdbx_strand_id
1 'polypeptide(L)'
;MQGIERDRVFTALTRPQMFAGVTYSYFVANAILATELFLIFRNAWALGLALLVHGLGMVLCVREPRFFDLWLTKLGRCPRVRNYRIWQCNSYRP
;
A
#
# COMPACT_ATOMS: atom_id res chain seq x y z
N MET A 1 19.44 -25.25 33.99
CA MET A 1 19.17 -24.84 32.60
C MET A 1 18.53 -23.46 32.65
N GLN A 2 19.23 -22.41 32.22
CA GLN A 2 18.62 -21.07 32.12
C GLN A 2 17.65 -21.09 30.94
N GLY A 3 16.37 -20.80 31.22
CA GLY A 3 15.32 -20.75 30.20
C GLY A 3 15.51 -19.53 29.28
N ILE A 4 15.01 -19.63 28.05
CA ILE A 4 15.03 -18.52 27.09
C ILE A 4 14.10 -17.41 27.60
N GLU A 5 14.66 -16.23 27.87
CA GLU A 5 13.90 -15.01 28.15
C GLU A 5 13.20 -14.54 26.87
N ARG A 6 11.89 -14.26 26.95
CA ARG A 6 11.08 -13.84 25.81
C ARG A 6 10.24 -12.64 26.15
N ASP A 7 10.46 -11.55 25.43
CA ASP A 7 9.60 -10.37 25.46
C ASP A 7 8.43 -10.51 24.48
N ARG A 8 7.24 -10.07 24.91
CA ARG A 8 6.06 -10.01 24.04
C ARG A 8 6.16 -8.80 23.12
N VAL A 9 6.25 -9.04 21.82
CA VAL A 9 6.12 -7.97 20.82
C VAL A 9 4.63 -7.66 20.61
N PHE A 10 4.21 -6.47 21.04
CA PHE A 10 2.88 -5.96 20.75
C PHE A 10 2.80 -5.50 19.29
N THR A 11 2.31 -6.37 18.41
CA THR A 11 2.22 -6.12 16.96
C THR A 11 1.43 -4.86 16.62
N ALA A 12 0.46 -4.47 17.43
CA ALA A 12 -0.30 -3.23 17.26
C ALA A 12 0.60 -1.98 17.28
N LEU A 13 1.67 -1.98 18.07
CA LEU A 13 2.61 -0.85 18.16
C LEU A 13 3.63 -0.81 17.03
N THR A 14 3.82 -1.92 16.30
CA THR A 14 4.80 -2.00 15.20
C THR A 14 4.16 -1.95 13.82
N ARG A 15 2.84 -2.15 13.73
CA ARG A 15 2.09 -2.07 12.48
C ARG A 15 1.75 -0.62 12.11
N PRO A 16 1.66 -0.30 10.81
CA PRO A 16 1.17 1.01 10.39
C PRO A 16 -0.27 1.19 10.86
N GLN A 17 -0.72 2.45 10.96
CA GLN A 17 -2.14 2.73 11.21
C GLN A 17 -3.01 2.16 10.09
N MET A 18 -4.01 1.37 10.47
CA MET A 18 -4.93 0.70 9.53
C MET A 18 -6.38 1.07 9.84
N PHE A 19 -7.22 1.12 8.81
CA PHE A 19 -8.65 1.33 8.90
C PHE A 19 -9.37 0.29 8.04
N ALA A 20 -10.32 -0.45 8.62
CA ALA A 20 -11.08 -1.49 7.92
C ALA A 20 -10.21 -2.44 7.06
N GLY A 21 -9.07 -2.89 7.59
CA GLY A 21 -8.20 -3.88 6.93
C GLY A 21 -7.18 -3.34 5.92
N VAL A 22 -7.15 -2.04 5.63
CA VAL A 22 -6.13 -1.40 4.77
C VAL A 22 -5.35 -0.32 5.53
N THR A 23 -4.20 0.12 5.01
CA THR A 23 -3.47 1.26 5.62
C THR A 23 -4.21 2.57 5.44
N TYR A 24 -3.96 3.51 6.35
CA TYR A 24 -4.55 4.85 6.29
C TYR A 24 -4.30 5.54 4.94
N SER A 25 -3.07 5.49 4.41
CA SER A 25 -2.73 6.04 3.10
C SER A 25 -3.58 5.46 1.96
N TYR A 26 -3.79 4.14 1.96
CA TYR A 26 -4.60 3.46 0.96
C TYR A 26 -6.07 3.85 1.08
N PHE A 27 -6.60 3.92 2.31
CA PHE A 27 -7.97 4.34 2.56
C PHE A 27 -8.23 5.75 2.04
N VAL A 28 -7.33 6.70 2.30
CA VAL A 28 -7.43 8.07 1.79
C VAL A 28 -7.37 8.10 0.27
N ALA A 29 -6.45 7.36 -0.35
CA ALA A 29 -6.37 7.28 -1.81
C ALA A 29 -7.66 6.71 -2.42
N ASN A 30 -8.24 5.68 -1.80
CA ASN A 30 -9.51 5.10 -2.23
C ASN A 30 -10.67 6.10 -2.09
N ALA A 31 -10.72 6.89 -1.01
CA ALA A 31 -11.74 7.91 -0.81
C ALA A 31 -11.62 9.06 -1.83
N ILE A 32 -10.39 9.47 -2.17
CA ILE A 32 -10.13 10.45 -3.23
C ILE A 32 -10.63 9.90 -4.57
N LEU A 33 -10.22 8.68 -4.94
CA LEU A 33 -10.65 8.02 -6.17
C LEU A 33 -12.18 7.91 -6.25
N ALA A 34 -12.84 7.49 -5.17
CA ALA A 34 -14.30 7.38 -5.11
C ALA A 34 -14.97 8.74 -5.35
N THR A 35 -14.45 9.79 -4.73
CA THR A 35 -14.98 11.16 -4.84
C THR A 35 -14.80 11.70 -6.25
N GLU A 36 -13.61 11.55 -6.84
CA GLU A 36 -13.34 11.99 -8.22
C GLU A 36 -14.24 11.28 -9.22
N LEU A 37 -14.37 9.95 -9.12
CA LEU A 37 -15.24 9.17 -10.00
C LEU A 37 -16.71 9.54 -9.81
N PHE A 38 -17.15 9.76 -8.58
CA PHE A 38 -18.51 10.22 -8.32
C PHE A 38 -18.77 11.59 -8.96
N LEU A 39 -17.83 12.54 -8.87
CA LEU A 39 -17.99 13.87 -9.46
C LEU A 39 -18.01 13.84 -11.00
N ILE A 40 -17.20 12.97 -11.61
CA ILE A 40 -17.12 12.82 -13.07
C ILE A 40 -18.38 12.13 -13.61
N PHE A 41 -18.71 10.95 -13.08
CA PHE A 41 -19.80 10.13 -13.60
C PHE A 41 -21.17 10.52 -13.04
N ARG A 42 -21.21 11.26 -11.93
CA ARG A 42 -22.43 11.67 -11.20
C ARG A 42 -23.33 10.49 -10.88
N ASN A 43 -22.71 9.36 -10.54
CA ASN A 43 -23.36 8.07 -10.42
C ASN A 43 -22.89 7.33 -9.15
N ALA A 44 -23.84 6.74 -8.42
CA ALA A 44 -23.59 5.97 -7.20
C ALA A 44 -22.73 4.72 -7.44
N TRP A 45 -22.63 4.23 -8.69
CA TRP A 45 -21.71 3.15 -9.05
C TRP A 45 -20.24 3.41 -8.68
N ALA A 46 -19.83 4.68 -8.51
CA ALA A 46 -18.52 5.03 -7.97
C ALA A 46 -18.24 4.40 -6.59
N LEU A 47 -19.27 4.26 -5.74
CA LEU A 47 -19.16 3.59 -4.44
C LEU A 47 -18.91 2.09 -4.59
N GLY A 48 -19.58 1.44 -5.54
CA GLY A 48 -19.36 0.02 -5.83
C GLY A 48 -17.91 -0.25 -6.27
N LEU A 49 -17.37 0.62 -7.12
CA LEU A 49 -15.96 0.54 -7.52
C LEU A 49 -15.02 0.83 -6.34
N ALA A 50 -15.32 1.81 -5.49
CA ALA A 50 -14.53 2.10 -4.29
C ALA A 50 -14.50 0.92 -3.31
N LEU A 51 -15.60 0.17 -3.18
CA LEU A 51 -15.65 -1.06 -2.37
C LEU A 51 -14.81 -2.18 -2.99
N LEU A 52 -14.84 -2.33 -4.32
CA LEU A 52 -14.00 -3.30 -5.02
C LEU A 52 -12.51 -2.99 -4.84
N VAL A 53 -12.12 -1.73 -5.02
CA VAL A 53 -10.75 -1.27 -4.81
C VAL A 53 -10.35 -1.50 -3.35
N HIS A 54 -11.17 -1.09 -2.38
CA HIS A 54 -10.93 -1.36 -0.95
C HIS A 54 -10.76 -2.85 -0.65
N GLY A 55 -11.62 -3.70 -1.22
CA GLY A 55 -11.54 -5.16 -1.13
C GLY A 55 -10.20 -5.71 -1.62
N LEU A 56 -9.72 -5.24 -2.76
CA LEU A 56 -8.42 -5.62 -3.28
C LEU A 56 -7.28 -5.16 -2.37
N GLY A 57 -7.36 -3.93 -1.85
CA GLY A 57 -6.42 -3.42 -0.85
C GLY A 57 -6.35 -4.30 0.39
N MET A 58 -7.51 -4.75 0.91
CA MET A 58 -7.57 -5.64 2.07
C MET A 58 -6.82 -6.95 1.79
N VAL A 59 -7.03 -7.55 0.61
CA VAL A 59 -6.34 -8.80 0.21
C VAL A 59 -4.83 -8.59 0.12
N LEU A 60 -4.37 -7.48 -0.47
CA LEU A 60 -2.94 -7.17 -0.60
C LEU A 60 -2.28 -6.94 0.78
N CYS A 61 -2.98 -6.29 1.71
CA CYS A 61 -2.50 -6.05 3.07
C CYS A 61 -2.37 -7.33 3.92
N VAL A 62 -2.93 -8.46 3.51
CA VAL A 62 -2.74 -9.76 4.20
C VAL A 62 -1.26 -10.16 4.18
N ARG A 63 -0.58 -9.95 3.05
CA ARG A 63 0.81 -10.37 2.86
C ARG A 63 1.80 -9.30 3.33
N GLU A 64 1.54 -8.05 2.99
CA GLU A 64 2.36 -6.90 3.40
C GLU A 64 1.46 -5.69 3.68
N PRO A 65 1.24 -5.31 4.96
CA PRO A 65 0.40 -4.17 5.30
C PRO A 65 0.86 -2.89 4.61
N ARG A 66 2.17 -2.67 4.49
CA ARG A 66 2.75 -1.42 3.94
C ARG A 66 2.91 -1.46 2.41
N PHE A 67 2.26 -2.39 1.70
CA PHE A 67 2.50 -2.56 0.26
C PHE A 67 2.32 -1.24 -0.51
N PHE A 68 1.29 -0.47 -0.16
CA PHE A 68 0.95 0.79 -0.82
C PHE A 68 1.98 1.88 -0.55
N ASP A 69 2.40 2.03 0.71
CA ASP A 69 3.41 3.02 1.10
C ASP A 69 4.79 2.69 0.51
N LEU A 70 5.15 1.39 0.48
CA LEU A 70 6.37 0.91 -0.17
C LEU A 70 6.33 1.14 -1.68
N TRP A 71 5.19 0.91 -2.32
CA TRP A 71 5.00 1.18 -3.73
C TRP A 71 5.13 2.67 -4.05
N LEU A 72 4.49 3.54 -3.26
CA LEU A 72 4.60 4.99 -3.42
C LEU A 72 6.04 5.47 -3.21
N THR A 73 6.73 4.94 -2.18
CA THR A 73 8.13 5.25 -1.92
C THR A 73 9.03 4.80 -3.07
N LYS A 74 8.80 3.60 -3.62
CA LYS A 74 9.53 3.09 -4.78
C LYS A 74 9.36 4.00 -5.99
N LEU A 75 8.14 4.46 -6.26
CA LEU A 75 7.87 5.39 -7.36
C LEU A 75 8.55 6.76 -7.14
N GLY A 76 8.51 7.30 -5.92
CA GLY A 76 9.04 8.63 -5.63
C GLY A 76 10.56 8.69 -5.48
N ARG A 77 11.19 7.66 -4.91
CA ARG A 77 12.63 7.68 -4.57
C ARG A 77 13.48 6.75 -5.43
N CYS A 78 12.89 5.72 -6.02
CA CYS A 78 13.61 4.70 -6.79
C CYS A 78 12.99 4.49 -8.18
N PRO A 79 12.79 5.55 -8.98
CA PRO A 79 12.27 5.39 -10.33
C PRO A 79 13.22 4.56 -11.19
N ARG A 80 12.66 3.83 -12.14
CA ARG A 80 13.42 2.95 -13.03
C ARG A 80 14.28 3.77 -13.98
N VAL A 81 15.59 3.56 -13.99
CA VAL A 81 16.53 4.25 -14.90
C VAL A 81 16.49 3.67 -16.32
N ARG A 82 16.93 4.45 -17.33
CA ARG A 82 16.89 4.07 -18.76
C ARG A 82 17.59 2.74 -19.06
N ASN A 83 18.70 2.45 -18.39
CA ASN A 83 19.49 1.24 -18.58
C ASN A 83 18.96 0.03 -17.77
N TYR A 84 17.85 0.15 -17.03
CA TYR A 84 17.36 -0.96 -16.20
C TYR A 84 17.07 -2.20 -17.04
N ARG A 85 16.60 -2.08 -18.28
CA ARG A 85 16.34 -3.27 -19.13
C ARG A 85 17.60 -4.11 -19.36
N ILE A 86 18.78 -3.49 -19.32
CA ILE A 86 20.07 -4.16 -19.48
C ILE A 86 20.46 -4.83 -18.15
N TRP A 87 20.44 -4.08 -17.05
CA TRP A 87 21.00 -4.53 -15.77
C TRP A 87 20.00 -5.19 -14.82
N GLN A 88 18.70 -5.10 -15.12
CA GLN A 88 17.58 -5.48 -14.25
C GLN A 88 17.62 -4.83 -12.85
N CYS A 89 18.39 -3.75 -12.71
CA CYS A 89 18.53 -2.95 -11.51
C CYS A 89 18.79 -1.48 -11.88
N ASN A 90 18.64 -0.58 -10.90
CA ASN A 90 19.07 0.80 -11.06
C ASN A 90 20.60 0.85 -10.95
N SER A 91 21.28 0.88 -12.10
CA SER A 91 22.74 0.95 -12.18
C SER A 91 23.19 2.35 -12.55
N TYR A 92 24.18 2.88 -11.82
CA TYR A 92 24.87 4.14 -12.12
C TYR A 92 25.95 4.00 -13.19
N ARG A 93 26.22 2.77 -13.66
CA ARG A 93 27.14 2.52 -14.77
C ARG A 93 26.38 2.65 -16.10
N PRO A 94 26.93 3.36 -17.10
CA PRO A 94 26.30 3.46 -18.42
C PRO A 94 26.04 2.07 -19.01
#